data_AF-A0A7X8J3C8-F1
#
_entry.id   AF-A0A7X8J3C8-F1
#
_cell.length_a   1.000
_cell.length_b   1.000
_cell.length_c   1.000
_cell.angle_alpha   90.00
_cell.angle_beta   90.00
_cell.angle_gamma   90.00
#
_symmetry.space_group_name_H-M   'P 1'
#
loop_
_entity.id
_entity.type
_entity.pdbx_description
1 polymer ?
#
loop_
_entity_poly.entity_id
_entity_poly.type
_entity_poly.pdbx_seq_one_letter_code
_entity_poly.pdbx_strand_id
1 'polypeptide(L)'
;MNNTIRKLIQSENKKILTILLIFIGALILSAYIYSLTGKGTIESINYDSISKMTFMQIFFMTLKRNIIYFLAVIFLTYLGQGKLTKILFGFISVYYGLSVIYIIRTVGLEFKYFMLTFTDYLIFFPILLYFTFISTSISKYTKKAKNIETISHKFDIIISGYIQISIFYLLIVTAYSFFYSVYVLILSRLMVR
;
A
#
# COMPACT_ATOMS: atom_id res chain seq x y z
N MET A 1 -10.15 10.88 -32.89
CA MET A 1 -9.14 10.73 -31.81
C MET A 1 -7.85 10.21 -32.41
N ASN A 2 -6.70 10.82 -32.12
CA ASN A 2 -5.39 10.44 -32.70
C ASN A 2 -5.03 8.99 -32.32
N ASN A 3 -4.53 8.20 -33.29
CA ASN A 3 -4.13 6.79 -33.11
C ASN A 3 -3.07 6.61 -32.02
N THR A 4 -2.18 7.59 -31.84
CA THR A 4 -1.14 7.58 -30.79
C THR A 4 -1.76 7.69 -29.39
N ILE A 5 -2.74 8.58 -29.23
CA ILE A 5 -3.47 8.78 -27.97
C ILE A 5 -4.28 7.52 -27.62
N ARG A 6 -4.95 6.92 -28.62
CA ARG A 6 -5.71 5.67 -28.45
C ARG A 6 -4.82 4.52 -27.97
N LYS A 7 -3.62 4.35 -28.55
CA LYS A 7 -2.65 3.33 -28.14
C LYS A 7 -2.13 3.56 -26.72
N LEU A 8 -1.91 4.83 -26.33
CA LEU A 8 -1.48 5.18 -24.97
C LEU A 8 -2.53 4.76 -23.94
N ILE A 9 -3.78 5.19 -24.14
CA ILE A 9 -4.93 4.87 -23.27
C ILE A 9 -5.11 3.36 -23.14
N GLN A 10 -5.08 2.62 -24.26
CA GLN A 10 -5.19 1.16 -24.23
C GLN A 10 -4.06 0.50 -23.42
N SER A 11 -2.84 1.04 -23.50
CA SER A 11 -1.70 0.49 -22.77
C SER A 11 -1.77 0.75 -21.26
N GLU A 12 -2.30 1.90 -20.84
CA GLU A 12 -2.53 2.22 -19.43
C GLU A 12 -3.71 1.41 -18.87
N ASN A 13 -4.82 1.30 -19.61
CA ASN A 13 -5.97 0.47 -19.22
C ASN A 13 -5.57 -1.00 -19.02
N LYS A 14 -4.70 -1.54 -19.88
CA LYS A 14 -4.19 -2.91 -19.73
C LYS A 14 -3.38 -3.08 -18.44
N LYS A 15 -2.63 -2.05 -18.00
CA LYS A 15 -1.88 -2.10 -16.73
C LYS A 15 -2.81 -2.04 -15.53
N ILE A 16 -3.79 -1.13 -15.54
CA ILE A 16 -4.82 -1.05 -14.49
C ILE A 16 -5.50 -2.41 -14.36
N LEU A 17 -5.95 -2.97 -15.49
CA LEU A 17 -6.58 -4.29 -15.52
C LEU A 17 -5.67 -5.38 -14.95
N THR A 18 -4.36 -5.35 -15.28
CA THR A 18 -3.41 -6.33 -14.72
C THR A 18 -3.30 -6.22 -13.21
N ILE A 19 -3.23 -4.99 -12.67
CA ILE A 19 -3.14 -4.76 -11.22
C ILE A 19 -4.44 -5.18 -10.53
N LEU A 20 -5.60 -4.90 -11.14
CA LEU A 20 -6.89 -5.36 -10.65
C LEU A 20 -7.00 -6.89 -10.63
N LEU A 21 -6.53 -7.58 -11.67
CA LEU A 21 -6.50 -9.04 -11.70
C LEU A 21 -5.58 -9.62 -10.62
N ILE A 22 -4.41 -9.02 -10.41
CA ILE A 22 -3.50 -9.40 -9.30
C ILE A 22 -4.21 -9.21 -7.96
N PHE A 23 -4.90 -8.08 -7.79
CA PHE A 23 -5.63 -7.79 -6.57
C PHE A 23 -6.75 -8.81 -6.32
N ILE A 24 -7.61 -9.08 -7.31
CA ILE A 24 -8.68 -10.08 -7.20
C ILE A 24 -8.09 -11.47 -6.90
N GLY A 25 -7.04 -11.88 -7.62
CA GLY A 25 -6.37 -13.15 -7.36
C GLY A 25 -5.78 -13.24 -5.95
N ALA A 26 -5.18 -12.16 -5.45
CA ALA A 26 -4.67 -12.08 -4.09
C ALA A 26 -5.77 -12.16 -3.03
N LEU A 27 -6.94 -11.56 -3.26
CA LEU A 27 -8.08 -11.67 -2.37
C LEU A 27 -8.62 -13.11 -2.33
N ILE A 28 -8.78 -13.77 -3.48
CA ILE A 28 -9.18 -15.18 -3.54
C ILE A 28 -8.17 -16.05 -2.79
N LEU A 29 -6.87 -15.83 -3.03
CA LEU A 29 -5.81 -16.56 -2.35
C LEU A 29 -5.86 -16.33 -0.84
N SER A 30 -6.11 -15.10 -0.38
CA SER A 30 -6.24 -14.79 1.04
C SER A 30 -7.40 -15.54 1.70
N ALA A 31 -8.55 -15.65 1.02
CA ALA A 31 -9.69 -16.43 1.49
C ALA A 31 -9.38 -17.93 1.55
N TYR A 32 -8.65 -18.44 0.55
CA TYR A 32 -8.21 -19.83 0.52
C TYR A 32 -7.22 -20.15 1.66
N ILE A 33 -6.20 -19.31 1.86
CA ILE A 33 -5.26 -19.43 2.98
C ILE A 33 -6.02 -19.44 4.31
N TYR A 34 -6.94 -18.50 4.51
CA TYR A 34 -7.74 -18.43 5.73
C TYR A 34 -8.58 -19.71 5.94
N SER A 35 -9.21 -20.23 4.90
CA SER A 35 -9.99 -21.47 4.95
C SER A 35 -9.14 -22.68 5.38
N LEU A 36 -7.91 -22.79 4.84
CA LEU A 36 -6.99 -23.89 5.14
C LEU A 36 -6.36 -23.81 6.53
N THR A 37 -5.99 -22.61 6.98
CA THR A 37 -5.26 -22.42 8.23
C THR A 37 -6.18 -22.53 9.46
N GLY A 38 -7.49 -22.62 9.23
CA GLY A 38 -8.49 -22.81 10.27
C GLY A 38 -8.67 -21.58 11.17
N LYS A 39 -9.60 -21.71 12.13
CA LYS A 39 -9.90 -20.67 13.11
C LYS A 39 -8.80 -20.66 14.19
N GLY A 40 -7.67 -20.02 13.92
CA GLY A 40 -6.67 -19.73 14.95
C GLY A 40 -7.31 -19.02 16.15
N THR A 41 -6.81 -19.30 17.36
CA THR A 41 -7.16 -18.57 18.59
C THR A 41 -6.70 -17.13 18.44
N ILE A 42 -7.64 -16.19 18.45
CA ILE A 42 -7.33 -14.77 18.45
C ILE A 42 -6.75 -14.47 19.83
N GLU A 43 -5.46 -14.19 19.92
CA GLU A 43 -4.87 -13.68 21.16
C GLU A 43 -5.55 -12.35 21.48
N SER A 44 -6.01 -12.20 22.72
CA SER A 44 -6.65 -10.97 23.19
C SER A 44 -5.66 -9.81 23.06
N ILE A 45 -6.13 -8.72 22.46
CA ILE A 45 -5.28 -7.56 22.24
C ILE A 45 -5.04 -6.87 23.57
N ASN A 46 -3.78 -6.67 23.91
CA ASN A 46 -3.41 -6.02 25.15
C ASN A 46 -3.56 -4.49 25.04
N TYR A 47 -4.81 -4.02 25.15
CA TYR A 47 -5.18 -2.60 25.08
C TYR A 47 -4.48 -1.77 26.18
N ASP A 48 -4.19 -2.36 27.34
CA ASP A 48 -3.45 -1.72 28.44
C ASP A 48 -2.00 -1.41 28.07
N SER A 49 -1.38 -2.23 27.24
CA SER A 49 -0.03 -1.97 26.73
C SER A 49 -0.03 -0.85 25.69
N ILE A 50 -1.06 -0.79 24.85
CA ILE A 50 -1.21 0.26 23.83
C ILE A 50 -1.50 1.61 24.48
N SER A 51 -2.33 1.66 25.53
CA SER A 51 -2.72 2.91 26.18
C SER A 51 -1.58 3.61 26.94
N LYS A 52 -0.57 2.83 27.36
CA LYS A 52 0.65 3.33 28.02
C LYS A 52 1.72 3.82 27.03
N MET A 53 1.56 3.57 25.72
CA MET A 53 2.52 4.03 24.72
C MET A 53 2.49 5.55 24.56
N THR A 54 3.67 6.14 24.36
CA THR A 54 3.76 7.56 24.02
C THR A 54 3.40 7.78 22.55
N PHE A 55 2.96 9.00 22.23
CA PHE A 55 2.68 9.39 20.83
C PHE A 55 3.85 9.05 19.89
N MET A 56 5.08 9.36 20.29
CA MET A 56 6.27 9.12 19.47
C MET A 56 6.51 7.63 19.19
N GLN A 57 6.22 6.75 20.17
CA GLN A 57 6.33 5.31 19.98
C GLN A 57 5.33 4.81 18.92
N ILE A 58 4.06 5.20 19.05
CA ILE A 58 3.00 4.83 18.11
C ILE A 58 3.32 5.37 16.70
N PHE A 59 3.81 6.61 16.63
CA PHE A 59 4.19 7.26 15.39
C PHE A 59 5.32 6.53 14.66
N PHE A 60 6.43 6.24 15.32
CA PHE A 60 7.54 5.55 14.67
C PHE A 60 7.19 4.10 14.28
N MET A 61 6.40 3.39 15.08
CA MET A 61 5.92 2.06 14.72
C MET A 61 5.03 2.10 13.47
N THR A 62 4.08 3.04 13.41
CA THR A 62 3.18 3.22 12.27
C THR A 62 3.95 3.65 11.02
N LEU A 63 4.83 4.64 11.15
CA LEU A 63 5.65 5.14 10.05
C LEU A 63 6.54 4.05 9.48
N LYS A 64 7.25 3.29 10.33
CA LYS A 64 8.12 2.18 9.91
C LYS A 64 7.33 1.13 9.13
N ARG A 65 6.16 0.72 9.62
CA ARG A 65 5.29 -0.25 8.96
C ARG A 65 4.88 0.22 7.55
N ASN A 66 4.54 1.50 7.44
CA ASN A 66 3.92 2.05 6.23
C ASN A 66 4.95 2.49 5.18
N ILE A 67 6.09 3.07 5.58
CA ILE A 67 7.06 3.68 4.66
C ILE A 67 7.88 2.66 3.86
N ILE A 68 8.13 1.47 4.43
CA ILE A 68 9.00 0.44 3.83
C ILE A 68 8.51 0.03 2.44
N TYR A 69 7.20 -0.13 2.26
CA TYR A 69 6.64 -0.48 0.96
C TYR A 69 6.92 0.60 -0.09
N PHE A 70 6.71 1.87 0.26
CA PHE A 70 6.91 2.98 -0.65
C PHE A 70 8.37 3.07 -1.08
N LEU A 71 9.30 2.94 -0.14
CA LEU A 71 10.73 2.92 -0.43
C LEU A 71 11.10 1.76 -1.38
N ALA A 72 10.60 0.56 -1.13
CA ALA A 72 10.84 -0.60 -2.00
C ALA A 72 10.30 -0.38 -3.42
N VAL A 73 9.09 0.18 -3.56
CA VAL A 73 8.49 0.49 -4.85
C VAL A 73 9.24 1.60 -5.59
N ILE A 74 9.69 2.65 -4.89
CA ILE A 74 10.51 3.73 -5.46
C ILE A 74 11.79 3.15 -6.05
N PHE A 75 12.49 2.32 -5.27
CA PHE A 75 13.73 1.68 -5.68
C PHE A 75 13.53 0.77 -6.91
N LEU A 76 12.51 -0.10 -6.89
CA LEU A 76 12.19 -0.97 -8.02
C LEU A 76 11.80 -0.20 -9.28
N THR A 77 11.14 0.94 -9.13
CA THR A 77 10.74 1.80 -10.25
C THR A 77 11.94 2.48 -10.88
N TYR A 78 12.87 2.98 -10.06
CA TYR A 78 14.14 3.54 -10.53
C TYR A 78 14.98 2.50 -11.29
N LEU A 79 14.97 1.24 -10.86
CA LEU A 79 15.62 0.14 -11.59
C LEU A 79 14.87 -0.31 -12.86
N GLY A 80 13.68 0.23 -13.14
CA GLY A 80 12.86 -0.22 -14.27
C GLY A 80 12.28 -1.63 -14.11
N GLN A 81 12.16 -2.13 -12.87
CA GLN A 81 11.72 -3.49 -12.52
C GLN A 81 10.22 -3.60 -12.24
N GLY A 82 9.38 -3.10 -13.16
CA GLY A 82 7.92 -3.06 -12.97
C GLY A 82 7.24 -4.43 -12.84
N LYS A 83 7.92 -5.54 -13.19
CA LYS A 83 7.43 -6.90 -12.88
C LYS A 83 7.54 -7.21 -11.38
N LEU A 84 8.67 -6.88 -10.76
CA LEU A 84 8.88 -7.07 -9.32
C LEU A 84 7.94 -6.19 -8.50
N THR A 85 7.68 -4.95 -8.95
CA THR A 85 6.68 -4.06 -8.32
C THR A 85 5.29 -4.71 -8.26
N LYS A 86 4.87 -5.39 -9.34
CA LYS A 86 3.59 -6.12 -9.38
C LYS A 86 3.55 -7.32 -8.45
N ILE A 87 4.65 -8.05 -8.34
CA ILE A 87 4.76 -9.21 -7.44
C ILE A 87 4.69 -8.74 -5.97
N LEU A 88 5.43 -7.68 -5.63
CA LEU A 88 5.41 -7.04 -4.31
C LEU A 88 3.98 -6.59 -3.93
N PHE A 89 3.28 -5.97 -4.88
CA PHE A 89 1.88 -5.58 -4.72
C PHE A 89 0.96 -6.78 -4.49
N GLY A 90 1.21 -7.90 -5.18
CA GLY A 90 0.49 -9.16 -4.96
C GLY A 90 0.62 -9.65 -3.51
N PHE A 91 1.84 -9.71 -2.97
CA PHE A 91 2.07 -10.13 -1.58
C PHE A 91 1.35 -9.23 -0.57
N ILE A 92 1.40 -7.93 -0.77
CA ILE A 92 0.71 -6.98 0.14
C ILE A 92 -0.79 -7.02 -0.01
N SER A 93 -1.30 -7.30 -1.22
CA SER A 93 -2.73 -7.53 -1.44
C SER A 93 -3.22 -8.80 -0.72
N VAL A 94 -2.40 -9.86 -0.67
CA VAL A 94 -2.72 -11.07 0.11
C VAL A 94 -2.76 -10.77 1.60
N TYR A 95 -1.75 -10.07 2.12
CA TYR A 95 -1.71 -9.63 3.52
C TYR A 95 -2.90 -8.74 3.87
N TYR A 96 -3.27 -7.83 2.98
CA TYR A 96 -4.46 -6.98 3.10
C TYR A 96 -5.73 -7.83 3.16
N GLY A 97 -5.92 -8.77 2.23
CA GLY A 97 -7.08 -9.66 2.20
C GLY A 97 -7.22 -10.49 3.47
N LEU A 98 -6.12 -11.07 3.96
CA LEU A 98 -6.09 -11.80 5.23
C LEU A 98 -6.50 -10.88 6.39
N SER A 99 -5.94 -9.68 6.44
CA SER A 99 -6.25 -8.70 7.48
C SER A 99 -7.73 -8.33 7.50
N VAL A 100 -8.35 -8.09 6.32
CA VAL A 100 -9.80 -7.80 6.22
C VAL A 100 -10.64 -8.97 6.71
N ILE A 101 -10.28 -10.21 6.36
CA ILE A 101 -10.99 -11.41 6.82
C ILE A 101 -10.91 -11.53 8.35
N TYR A 102 -9.73 -11.29 8.93
CA TYR A 102 -9.54 -11.27 10.38
C TYR A 102 -10.40 -10.19 11.04
N ILE A 103 -10.45 -8.99 10.48
CA ILE A 103 -11.30 -7.92 11.01
C ILE A 103 -12.76 -8.30 10.97
N ILE A 104 -13.28 -8.82 9.85
CA ILE A 104 -14.69 -9.22 9.74
C ILE A 104 -15.03 -10.26 10.80
N ARG A 105 -14.13 -11.21 11.05
CA ARG A 105 -14.28 -12.18 12.15
C ARG A 105 -14.27 -11.50 13.53
N THR A 106 -13.36 -10.57 13.76
CA THR A 106 -13.22 -9.86 15.04
C THR A 106 -14.31 -8.81 15.25
N VAL A 107 -14.92 -8.23 14.22
CA VAL A 107 -16.09 -7.33 14.34
C VAL A 107 -17.26 -8.04 15.03
N GLY A 108 -17.37 -9.36 14.84
CA GLY A 108 -18.33 -10.19 15.57
C GLY A 108 -18.00 -10.41 17.05
N LEU A 109 -16.82 -10.01 17.53
CA LEU A 109 -16.31 -10.26 18.89
C LEU A 109 -15.88 -8.98 19.64
N GLU A 110 -15.21 -8.02 19.00
CA GLU A 110 -14.68 -6.79 19.57
C GLU A 110 -14.70 -5.60 18.59
N PHE A 111 -15.74 -4.75 18.68
CA PHE A 111 -15.85 -3.50 17.92
C PHE A 111 -14.67 -2.53 18.11
N LYS A 112 -13.98 -2.63 19.25
CA LYS A 112 -12.81 -1.80 19.59
C LYS A 112 -11.65 -2.03 18.61
N TYR A 113 -11.36 -3.29 18.28
CA TYR A 113 -10.31 -3.63 17.33
C TYR A 113 -10.60 -3.19 15.90
N PHE A 114 -11.87 -3.27 15.50
CA PHE A 114 -12.32 -2.79 14.20
C PHE A 114 -12.01 -1.30 14.04
N MET A 115 -12.37 -0.47 15.02
CA MET A 115 -12.14 0.97 14.96
C MET A 115 -10.66 1.31 14.82
N LEU A 116 -9.78 0.64 15.59
CA LEU A 116 -8.32 0.88 15.51
C LEU A 116 -7.74 0.61 14.11
N THR A 117 -8.29 -0.34 13.37
CA THR A 117 -7.62 -0.89 12.20
C THR A 117 -8.33 -0.54 10.89
N PHE A 118 -9.63 -0.24 10.91
CA PHE A 118 -10.44 0.07 9.71
C PHE A 118 -9.87 1.19 8.83
N THR A 119 -9.29 2.23 9.42
CA THR A 119 -8.71 3.36 8.69
C THR A 119 -7.45 2.98 7.90
N ASP A 120 -6.67 1.99 8.33
CA ASP A 120 -5.56 1.42 7.55
C ASP A 120 -6.11 0.77 6.26
N TYR A 121 -7.28 0.13 6.32
CA TYR A 121 -7.78 -0.62 5.17
C TYR A 121 -8.56 0.20 4.16
N LEU A 122 -9.31 1.22 4.60
CA LEU A 122 -10.08 2.07 3.71
C LEU A 122 -9.30 3.23 3.11
N ILE A 123 -8.33 3.80 3.85
CA ILE A 123 -7.65 5.02 3.44
C ILE A 123 -6.26 4.70 2.91
N PHE A 124 -5.47 3.93 3.66
CA PHE A 124 -4.07 3.71 3.31
C PHE A 124 -3.91 2.75 2.12
N PHE A 125 -4.76 1.71 2.02
CA PHE A 125 -4.65 0.76 0.92
C PHE A 125 -4.94 1.35 -0.49
N PRO A 126 -5.98 2.19 -0.70
CA PRO A 126 -6.16 2.87 -1.98
C PRO A 126 -4.97 3.75 -2.39
N ILE A 127 -4.35 4.44 -1.44
CA ILE A 127 -3.12 5.22 -1.66
C ILE A 127 -1.99 4.31 -2.15
N LEU A 128 -1.83 3.15 -1.50
CA LEU A 128 -0.84 2.13 -1.85
C LEU A 128 -1.08 1.57 -3.27
N LEU A 129 -2.32 1.24 -3.60
CA LEU A 129 -2.71 0.73 -4.92
C LEU A 129 -2.40 1.76 -6.00
N TYR A 130 -2.82 3.01 -5.81
CA TYR A 130 -2.62 4.06 -6.80
C TYR A 130 -1.14 4.40 -6.98
N PHE A 131 -0.37 4.44 -5.89
CA PHE A 131 1.09 4.62 -5.95
C PHE A 131 1.78 3.49 -6.74
N THR A 132 1.35 2.26 -6.53
CA THR A 132 1.87 1.08 -7.25
C THR A 132 1.55 1.16 -8.74
N PHE A 133 0.36 1.62 -9.10
CA PHE A 133 -0.03 1.81 -10.50
C PHE A 133 0.87 2.84 -11.19
N ILE A 134 1.03 4.03 -10.61
CA ILE A 134 1.90 5.08 -11.15
C ILE A 134 3.34 4.56 -11.32
N SER A 135 3.87 3.92 -10.27
CA SER A 135 5.23 3.39 -10.23
C SER A 135 5.46 2.33 -11.32
N THR A 136 4.50 1.41 -11.49
CA THR A 136 4.56 0.40 -12.56
C THR A 136 4.49 1.04 -13.95
N SER A 137 3.74 2.13 -14.10
CA SER A 137 3.64 2.83 -15.37
C SER A 137 4.92 3.55 -15.74
N ILE A 138 5.58 4.19 -14.79
CA ILE A 138 6.84 4.91 -14.96
C ILE A 138 8.00 3.95 -15.22
N SER A 139 8.05 2.82 -14.52
CA SER A 139 9.09 1.80 -14.66
C SER A 139 9.31 1.32 -16.11
N LYS A 140 8.23 1.26 -16.92
CA LYS A 140 8.29 0.92 -18.36
C LYS A 140 9.10 1.96 -19.16
N TYR A 141 8.97 3.24 -18.83
CA TYR A 141 9.69 4.32 -19.49
C TYR A 141 11.16 4.32 -19.05
N THR A 142 11.44 4.03 -17.78
CA THR A 142 12.80 3.87 -17.26
C THR A 142 13.57 2.77 -17.97
N LYS A 143 12.94 1.59 -18.14
CA LYS A 143 13.57 0.46 -18.85
C LYS A 143 13.82 0.74 -20.34
N LYS A 144 12.91 1.46 -21.01
CA LYS A 144 13.06 1.79 -22.44
C LYS A 144 14.13 2.84 -22.69
N ALA A 145 14.22 3.87 -21.85
CA ALA A 145 15.22 4.92 -21.97
C ALA A 145 16.64 4.41 -21.69
N LYS A 146 16.80 3.48 -20.73
CA LYS A 146 18.11 2.86 -20.45
C LYS A 146 18.68 2.04 -21.63
N ASN A 147 17.82 1.61 -22.56
CA ASN A 147 18.24 0.92 -23.79
C ASN A 147 18.47 1.87 -24.97
N ILE A 148 18.12 3.15 -24.85
CA ILE A 148 18.19 4.16 -25.92
C ILE A 148 18.93 5.35 -25.30
N GLU A 149 20.26 5.27 -25.24
CA GLU A 149 21.16 6.26 -24.61
C GLU A 149 21.05 7.70 -25.17
N THR A 150 20.22 7.93 -26.18
CA THR A 150 20.19 9.16 -26.98
C THR A 150 19.01 10.12 -26.72
N ILE A 151 18.12 9.86 -25.74
CA ILE A 151 16.99 10.77 -25.42
C ILE A 151 17.11 11.29 -23.98
N SER A 152 18.09 12.18 -23.70
CA SER A 152 18.36 12.66 -22.34
C SER A 152 17.26 13.57 -21.77
N HIS A 153 16.88 14.64 -22.45
CA HIS A 153 16.01 15.68 -21.87
C HIS A 153 14.58 15.20 -21.54
N LYS A 154 13.97 14.37 -22.39
CA LYS A 154 12.62 13.84 -22.11
C LYS A 154 12.65 12.81 -20.97
N PHE A 155 13.77 12.10 -20.81
CA PHE A 155 13.95 11.13 -19.75
C PHE A 155 14.17 11.81 -18.39
N ASP A 156 14.97 12.87 -18.36
CA ASP A 156 15.21 13.69 -17.15
C ASP A 156 13.91 14.29 -16.62
N ILE A 157 13.01 14.76 -17.49
CA ILE A 157 11.67 15.24 -17.11
C ILE A 157 10.84 14.12 -16.46
N ILE A 158 10.87 12.90 -17.02
CA ILE A 158 10.09 11.76 -16.50
C ILE A 158 10.62 11.32 -15.13
N ILE A 159 11.94 11.24 -14.95
CA ILE A 159 12.55 10.89 -13.65
C ILE A 159 12.28 11.99 -12.63
N SER A 160 12.51 13.25 -12.97
CA SER A 160 12.29 14.39 -12.07
C SER A 160 10.83 14.45 -11.61
N GLY A 161 9.88 14.29 -12.54
CA GLY A 161 8.46 14.19 -12.21
C GLY A 161 8.14 13.00 -11.30
N TYR A 162 8.77 11.85 -11.50
CA TYR A 162 8.60 10.70 -10.60
C TYR A 162 9.16 10.94 -9.20
N ILE A 163 10.32 11.60 -9.08
CA ILE A 163 10.91 11.95 -7.79
C ILE A 163 9.98 12.88 -7.02
N GLN A 164 9.44 13.90 -7.68
CA GLN A 164 8.47 14.82 -7.07
C GLN A 164 7.21 14.08 -6.58
N ILE A 165 6.64 13.20 -7.41
CA ILE A 165 5.50 12.36 -7.02
C ILE A 165 5.88 11.48 -5.83
N SER A 166 7.04 10.83 -5.86
CA SER A 166 7.50 9.94 -4.79
C SER A 166 7.66 10.68 -3.46
N ILE A 167 8.25 11.88 -3.46
CA ILE A 167 8.35 12.74 -2.29
C ILE A 167 6.95 13.10 -1.76
N PHE A 168 6.03 13.46 -2.65
CA PHE A 168 4.66 13.77 -2.26
C PHE A 168 3.96 12.58 -1.60
N TYR A 169 4.15 11.36 -2.10
CA TYR A 169 3.61 10.16 -1.46
C TYR A 169 4.26 9.84 -0.12
N LEU A 170 5.58 10.07 0.02
CA LEU A 170 6.24 9.92 1.33
C LEU A 170 5.69 10.94 2.34
N LEU A 171 5.39 12.17 1.92
CA LEU A 171 4.70 13.15 2.75
C LEU A 171 3.30 12.69 3.14
N ILE A 172 2.52 12.16 2.20
CA ILE A 172 1.19 11.58 2.49
C ILE A 172 1.29 10.47 3.53
N VAL A 173 2.23 9.53 3.38
CA VAL A 173 2.43 8.42 4.32
C VAL A 173 2.84 8.92 5.70
N THR A 174 3.67 9.96 5.75
CA THR A 174 4.09 10.59 7.01
C THR A 174 2.93 11.29 7.69
N ALA A 175 2.16 12.08 6.94
CA ALA A 175 0.95 12.75 7.44
C ALA A 175 -0.08 11.73 7.93
N TYR A 176 -0.34 10.68 7.14
CA TYR A 176 -1.21 9.58 7.54
C TYR A 176 -0.75 8.96 8.86
N SER A 177 0.55 8.64 8.97
CA SER A 177 1.11 8.03 10.19
C SER A 177 0.96 8.96 11.40
N PHE A 178 1.09 10.27 11.20
CA PHE A 178 0.87 11.27 12.25
C PHE A 178 -0.58 11.29 12.72
N PHE A 179 -1.54 11.48 11.81
CA PHE A 179 -2.97 11.50 12.15
C PHE A 179 -3.46 10.17 12.73
N TYR A 180 -3.01 9.05 12.16
CA TYR A 180 -3.33 7.72 12.66
C TYR A 180 -2.80 7.50 14.09
N SER A 181 -1.61 8.02 14.41
CA SER A 181 -1.06 7.91 15.76
C SER A 181 -1.84 8.72 16.79
N VAL A 182 -2.31 9.92 16.41
CA VAL A 182 -3.23 10.70 17.25
C VAL A 182 -4.54 9.95 17.44
N TYR A 183 -5.09 9.39 16.36
CA TYR A 183 -6.31 8.60 16.37
C TYR A 183 -6.21 7.41 17.33
N VAL A 184 -5.17 6.57 17.19
CA VAL A 184 -4.93 5.39 18.05
C VAL A 184 -4.75 5.80 19.52
N LEU A 185 -4.04 6.90 19.79
CA LEU A 185 -3.80 7.37 21.15
C LEU A 185 -5.11 7.83 21.83
N ILE A 186 -5.95 8.58 21.13
CA ILE A 186 -7.27 8.99 21.65
C ILE A 186 -8.14 7.74 21.88
N LEU A 187 -8.21 6.86 20.89
CA LEU A 187 -9.09 5.70 20.91
C LEU A 187 -8.68 4.71 22.02
N SER A 188 -7.40 4.41 22.15
CA SER A 188 -6.87 3.51 23.19
C SER A 188 -7.17 4.01 24.61
N ARG A 189 -7.08 5.32 24.86
CA ARG A 189 -7.41 5.91 26.16
C ARG A 189 -8.90 5.90 26.47
N LEU A 190 -9.76 6.05 25.46
CA LEU A 190 -11.20 5.91 25.61
C LEU A 190 -11.61 4.45 25.85
N MET A 191 -10.80 3.49 25.41
CA MET A 191 -11.10 2.06 25.46
C MET A 191 -10.71 1.36 26.77
N VAL A 192 -9.89 1.98 27.61
CA VAL A 192 -9.39 1.43 28.90
C VAL A 192 -10.25 1.90 30.10
N ARG A 193 -11.40 2.54 29.84
CA ARG A 193 -12.41 2.82 30.86
C ARG A 193 -13.32 1.63 31.10
#